data_AF-A0A8S2MYW1-F1
#
_entry.id   AF-A0A8S2MYW1-F1
#
_cell.length_a   1.000
_cell.length_b   1.000
_cell.length_c   1.000
_cell.angle_alpha   90.00
_cell.angle_beta   90.00
_cell.angle_gamma   90.00
#
_symmetry.space_group_name_H-M   'P 1'
#
loop_
_entity.id
_entity.type
_entity.pdbx_description
1 polymer ?
#
loop_
_entity_poly.entity_id
_entity_poly.type
_entity_poly.pdbx_seq_one_letter_code
_entity_poly.pdbx_strand_id
1 'polypeptide(L)' 'SLPSNHPSLATTYNNIGLVHDEKGEYDKALENYERTLEIELKSLPSNHPSLATTYNNIGLVHAVKGDMYC' A
#
# COMPACT_ATOMS: atom_id res chain seq x y z
N SER A 1 -8.39 -7.20 21.35
CA SER A 1 -7.55 -7.29 20.14
C SER A 1 -8.36 -6.80 18.96
N LEU A 2 -7.77 -6.02 18.05
CA LEU A 2 -8.44 -5.62 16.82
C LEU A 2 -8.51 -6.81 15.84
N PRO A 3 -9.60 -6.98 15.08
CA PRO A 3 -9.64 -7.95 13.98
C PRO A 3 -8.50 -7.70 12.99
N SER A 4 -8.02 -8.76 12.34
CA SER A 4 -6.89 -8.70 11.39
C SER A 4 -7.16 -7.84 10.15
N ASN A 5 -8.41 -7.45 9.92
CA ASN A 5 -8.86 -6.56 8.85
C ASN A 5 -9.33 -5.19 9.36
N HIS A 6 -9.03 -4.83 10.61
CA HIS A 6 -9.44 -3.52 11.12
C HIS A 6 -8.80 -2.39 10.28
N PRO A 7 -9.57 -1.37 9.82
CA PRO A 7 -9.05 -0.33 8.93
C PRO A 7 -7.81 0.40 9.43
N SER A 8 -7.61 0.51 10.76
CA SER A 8 -6.38 1.09 11.32
C SER A 8 -5.12 0.31 10.97
N LEU A 9 -5.23 -1.01 10.73
CA LEU A 9 -4.10 -1.81 10.27
C LEU A 9 -3.70 -1.44 8.84
N ALA A 10 -4.67 -1.13 7.97
CA ALA A 10 -4.38 -0.64 6.61
C ALA A 10 -3.57 0.68 6.68
N THR A 11 -3.98 1.63 7.53
CA THR A 11 -3.22 2.88 7.72
C THR A 11 -1.79 2.61 8.20
N THR A 12 -1.59 1.69 9.14
CA THR A 12 -0.26 1.33 9.62
C THR A 12 0.61 0.74 8.52
N TYR A 13 0.10 -0.25 7.77
CA TYR A 13 0.85 -0.86 6.66
C TYR A 13 1.15 0.17 5.56
N ASN A 14 0.21 1.05 5.21
CA ASN A 14 0.43 2.09 4.22
C ASN A 14 1.60 3.02 4.63
N ASN A 15 1.65 3.41 5.91
CA ASN A 15 2.73 4.27 6.40
C ASN A 15 4.08 3.55 6.41
N ILE A 16 4.12 2.25 6.72
CA ILE A 16 5.34 1.44 6.62
C ILE A 16 5.80 1.33 5.16
N GLY A 17 4.85 1.11 4.24
CA GLY A 17 5.11 1.11 2.80
C GLY A 17 5.73 2.42 2.32
N LEU A 18 5.18 3.55 2.76
CA LEU A 18 5.71 4.88 2.45
C LEU A 18 7.15 5.07 2.95
N VAL A 19 7.44 4.65 4.18
CA VAL A 19 8.81 4.72 4.73
C VAL A 19 9.79 3.88 3.91
N HIS A 20 9.38 2.72 3.40
CA HIS A 20 10.22 1.90 2.54
C HIS A 20 10.40 2.51 1.14
N ASP A 21 9.34 3.11 0.58
CA ASP A 21 9.39 3.81 -0.70
C ASP A 21 10.36 4.99 -0.65
N GLU A 22 10.28 5.83 0.38
CA GLU A 22 11.22 6.94 0.61
C GLU A 22 12.67 6.48 0.80
N LYS A 23 12.89 5.24 1.22
CA LYS A 23 14.22 4.62 1.35
C LYS A 23 14.71 3.95 0.06
N GLY A 24 13.90 3.90 -0.99
CA GLY A 24 14.19 3.14 -2.20
C GLY A 24 14.09 1.62 -2.02
N GLU A 25 13.50 1.14 -0.92
CA GLU A 25 13.27 -0.27 -0.63
C GLU A 25 11.97 -0.76 -1.29
N TYR A 26 11.87 -0.61 -2.61
CA TYR A 26 10.62 -0.73 -3.38
C TYR A 26 9.89 -2.07 -3.21
N ASP A 27 10.61 -3.19 -3.09
CA ASP A 27 9.98 -4.50 -2.88
C ASP A 27 9.24 -4.57 -1.54
N LYS A 28 9.81 -3.98 -0.48
CA LYS A 28 9.16 -3.91 0.83
C LYS A 28 8.02 -2.89 0.82
N ALA A 29 8.15 -1.81 0.07
CA ALA A 29 7.07 -0.85 -0.12
C ALA A 29 5.83 -1.54 -0.74
N LEU A 30 6.05 -2.29 -1.81
CA LEU A 30 4.99 -3.06 -2.48
C LEU A 30 4.33 -4.08 -1.54
N GLU A 31 5.11 -4.87 -0.80
CA GLU A 31 4.57 -5.84 0.16
C GLU A 31 3.60 -5.19 1.16
N ASN A 32 3.97 -4.01 1.68
CA ASN A 32 3.15 -3.27 2.64
C ASN A 32 1.92 -2.62 1.99
N TYR A 33 2.03 -2.10 0.77
CA TYR A 33 0.87 -1.56 0.04
C TYR A 33 -0.11 -2.66 -0.40
N GLU A 34 0.37 -3.83 -0.81
CA GLU A 34 -0.47 -4.99 -1.11
C GLU A 34 -1.23 -5.47 0.14
N ARG A 35 -0.55 -5.50 1.29
CA ARG A 35 -1.18 -5.83 2.57
C ARG A 35 -2.24 -4.80 2.98
N THR A 36 -1.98 -3.52 2.72
CA THR A 36 -2.95 -2.43 2.89
C THR A 36 -4.18 -2.69 2.04
N LEU A 37 -3.99 -2.95 0.75
CA LEU A 37 -5.05 -3.21 -0.22
C LEU A 37 -5.92 -4.41 0.19
N GLU A 38 -5.31 -5.50 0.66
CA GLU A 38 -6.03 -6.69 1.12
C GLU A 38 -7.00 -6.37 2.28
N ILE A 39 -6.58 -5.52 3.22
CA ILE A 39 -7.40 -5.10 4.35
C ILE A 39 -8.52 -4.16 3.88
N GLU A 40 -8.19 -3.20 3.03
CA GLU A 40 -9.17 -2.24 2.50
C GLU A 40 -10.27 -2.93 1.69
N LEU A 41 -9.92 -3.88 0.82
CA LEU A 41 -10.88 -4.65 0.03
C LEU A 41 -11.84 -5.50 0.89
N LYS A 42 -11.40 -5.92 2.08
CA LYS A 42 -12.24 -6.70 3.03
C LYS A 42 -13.13 -5.82 3.89
N SER A 43 -12.77 -4.55 4.09
CA SER A 43 -13.35 -3.71 5.14
C SER A 43 -14.05 -2.46 4.62
N LEU A 44 -13.84 -2.09 3.36
CA LEU A 44 -14.38 -0.87 2.75
C LEU A 44 -15.23 -1.19 1.51
N PRO A 45 -16.21 -0.32 1.18
CA PRO A 45 -16.89 -0.38 -0.12
C PRO A 45 -15.91 -0.20 -1.28
N SER A 46 -16.24 -0.76 -2.45
CA SER A 46 -15.38 -0.73 -3.65
C SER A 46 -15.08 0.67 -4.20
N ASN A 47 -15.86 1.69 -3.82
CA ASN A 47 -15.68 3.08 -4.22
C ASN A 47 -15.02 3.95 -3.15
N HIS A 48 -14.50 3.35 -2.08
CA HIS A 48 -13.86 4.10 -1.01
C HIS A 48 -12.55 4.76 -1.50
N PRO A 49 -12.32 6.06 -1.23
CA PRO A 49 -11.16 6.79 -1.75
C PRO A 49 -9.81 6.21 -1.33
N SER A 50 -9.72 5.55 -0.17
CA SER A 50 -8.47 4.91 0.27
C SER A 50 -7.96 3.85 -0.71
N LEU A 51 -8.85 3.11 -1.39
CA LEU A 51 -8.45 2.15 -2.41
C LEU A 51 -7.70 2.84 -3.56
N ALA A 52 -8.17 4.01 -3.99
CA ALA A 52 -7.52 4.80 -5.03
C ALA A 52 -6.13 5.28 -4.59
N THR A 53 -6.00 5.71 -3.33
CA THR A 53 -4.69 6.08 -2.75
C THR A 53 -3.72 4.90 -2.77
N THR A 54 -4.16 3.73 -2.30
CA THR A 54 -3.31 2.52 -2.26
C THR A 54 -2.90 2.07 -3.67
N TYR A 55 -3.82 2.06 -4.63
CA TYR A 55 -3.49 1.77 -6.03
C TYR A 55 -2.51 2.77 -6.64
N ASN A 56 -2.68 4.06 -6.34
CA ASN A 56 -1.76 5.09 -6.80
C ASN A 56 -0.34 4.87 -6.25
N ASN A 57 -0.20 4.55 -4.96
CA ASN A 57 1.09 4.28 -4.34
C ASN A 57 1.78 3.06 -4.99
N ILE A 58 1.04 1.98 -5.22
CA ILE A 58 1.56 0.79 -5.93
C ILE A 58 2.03 1.16 -7.35
N GLY A 59 1.23 1.94 -8.08
CA GLY A 59 1.56 2.39 -9.43
C GLY A 59 2.83 3.24 -9.49
N LEU A 60 3.00 4.16 -8.53
CA LEU A 60 4.21 4.99 -8.43
C LEU A 60 5.46 4.15 -8.17
N VAL A 61 5.40 3.19 -7.25
CA VAL A 61 6.54 2.30 -6.98
C VAL A 61 6.91 1.48 -8.21
N HIS A 62 5.92 0.96 -8.95
CA HIS A 62 6.19 0.25 -10.20
C HIS A 62 6.80 1.13 -11.29
N ALA A 63 6.37 2.39 -11.42
CA ALA A 63 6.94 3.33 -12.38
C ALA A 63 8.42 3.59 -12.07
N VAL A 64 8.74 3.91 -10.81
CA VAL A 64 10.12 4.17 -10.38
C VAL A 64 11.00 2.92 -10.56
N LYS A 65 10.48 1.75 -10.19
CA LYS A 65 11.21 0.48 -10.37
C LYS A 65 11.42 0.16 -11.85
N GLY A 66 10.46 0.46 -12.73
CA GLY A 66 10.59 0.31 -14.18
C GLY A 66 11.64 1.24 -14.79
N ASP A 67 11.67 2.50 -14.37
CA ASP A 67 12.65 3.49 -14.80
C ASP A 67 14.08 3.13 -14.36
N MET A 68 14.24 2.46 -13.21
CA MET A 68 15.55 2.00 -12.72
C MET A 68 16.18 0.90 -13.62
N TYR A 69 15.37 0.14 -14.36
CA TYR A 69 15.86 -0.92 -15.25
C TYR A 69 16.03 -0.48 -16.71
N CYS A 70 15.82 0.80 -17.02
CA CYS A 70 15.99 1.41 -18.34
C CYS A 70 17.29 2.21 -18.42
#